data_AF-A0A966TSK9-F1
#
_entry.id   AF-A0A966TSK9-F1
#
_cell.length_a   1.000
_cell.length_b   1.000
_cell.length_c   1.000
_cell.angle_alpha   90.00
_cell.angle_beta   90.00
_cell.angle_gamma   90.00
#
_symmetry.space_group_name_H-M   'P 1'
#
loop_
_entity.id
_entity.type
_entity.pdbx_description
1 polymer ?
#
loop_
_entity_poly.entity_id
_entity_poly.type
_entity_poly.pdbx_seq_one_letter_code
_entity_poly.pdbx_strand_id
1 'polypeptide(L)' 'PIGYLPTHDSLDTNGVNVTNEDLKELLSVDANGWKEAVPQIREHYAAFGERLPNTLKASLDQLEGALAAS' A
#
# COMPACT_ATOMS: atom_id res chain seq x y z
N PRO A 1 -8.26 1.45 0.70
CA PRO A 1 -7.71 0.45 -0.25
C PRO A 1 -6.55 -0.40 0.32
N ILE A 2 -5.56 0.20 0.97
CA ILE A 2 -4.30 -0.49 1.33
C ILE A 2 -4.15 -0.86 2.83
N GLY A 3 -5.25 -0.83 3.59
CA GLY A 3 -5.25 -0.99 5.05
C GLY A 3 -5.54 0.31 5.79
N TYR A 4 -5.08 0.40 7.04
CA TYR A 4 -5.25 1.58 7.89
C TYR A 4 -4.06 2.52 7.78
N LEU A 5 -4.34 3.78 7.45
CA LEU A 5 -3.38 4.87 7.61
C LEU A 5 -3.73 5.67 8.87
N PRO A 6 -2.71 6.19 9.59
CA PRO A 6 -2.95 7.17 10.64
C PRO A 6 -3.58 8.42 10.04
N THR A 7 -4.41 9.11 10.81
CA THR A 7 -4.81 10.47 10.47
C THR A 7 -3.63 11.41 10.75
N HIS A 8 -3.62 12.55 10.07
CA HIS A 8 -2.62 13.61 10.27
C HIS A 8 -2.39 13.92 11.76
N ASP A 9 -3.47 14.07 12.53
CA ASP A 9 -3.42 14.50 13.93
C ASP A 9 -3.15 13.35 14.92
N SER A 10 -3.06 12.10 14.44
CA SER A 10 -2.76 10.94 15.29
C SER A 10 -1.28 10.69 15.50
N LEU A 11 -0.41 11.43 14.78
CA LEU A 11 1.04 11.33 14.88
C LEU A 11 1.59 12.46 15.74
N ASP A 12 2.40 12.11 16.75
CA ASP A 12 3.20 13.08 17.48
C ASP A 12 4.47 13.39 16.67
N THR A 13 4.56 14.61 16.15
CA THR A 13 5.70 15.09 15.36
C THR A 13 6.60 16.04 16.15
N ASN A 14 6.46 16.12 17.47
CA ASN A 14 7.29 17.00 18.31
C ASN A 14 8.79 16.68 18.13
N GLY A 15 9.57 17.71 17.77
CA GLY A 15 11.01 17.57 17.53
C GLY A 15 11.37 16.97 16.17
N VAL A 16 10.40 16.69 15.30
CA VAL A 16 10.61 16.26 13.92
C VAL A 16 10.45 17.46 12.98
N ASN A 17 11.46 17.71 12.14
CA ASN A 17 11.37 18.75 11.11
C ASN A 17 10.57 18.24 9.90
N VAL A 18 9.23 18.33 9.98
CA VAL A 18 8.31 17.93 8.93
C VAL A 18 7.23 19.00 8.76
N THR A 19 6.95 19.39 7.52
CA THR A 19 5.87 20.35 7.23
C THR A 19 4.52 19.64 7.19
N ASN A 20 3.43 20.39 7.30
CA ASN A 20 2.09 19.81 7.13
C ASN A 20 1.87 19.34 5.69
N GLU A 21 2.46 20.01 4.69
CA GLU A 21 2.42 19.56 3.31
C GLU A 21 3.14 18.21 3.14
N ASP A 22 4.34 18.06 3.69
CA ASP A 22 5.09 16.80 3.63
C ASP A 22 4.33 15.68 4.35
N LEU A 23 3.76 15.96 5.52
CA LEU A 23 3.00 14.96 6.27
C LEU A 23 1.74 14.53 5.51
N LYS A 24 1.06 15.48 4.85
CA LYS A 24 -0.08 15.17 3.99
C LYS A 24 0.33 14.29 2.81
N GLU A 25 1.46 14.55 2.19
CA GLU A 25 1.98 13.75 1.08
C GLU A 25 2.36 12.33 1.55
N LEU A 26 3.09 12.21 2.66
CA LEU A 26 3.50 10.93 3.26
C LEU A 26 2.30 10.04 3.63
N LEU A 27 1.19 10.66 4.04
CA LEU A 27 -0.06 10.00 4.40
C LEU A 27 -1.06 9.91 3.24
N SER A 28 -0.66 10.31 2.03
CA SER A 28 -1.50 10.16 0.85
C SER A 28 -1.43 8.73 0.31
N VAL A 29 -2.47 8.32 -0.41
CA VAL A 29 -2.50 7.03 -1.10
C VAL A 29 -2.78 7.26 -2.57
N ASP A 30 -1.77 7.08 -3.41
CA ASP A 30 -1.93 7.05 -4.86
C ASP A 30 -2.49 5.69 -5.32
N ALA A 31 -3.81 5.61 -5.44
CA ALA A 31 -4.49 4.40 -5.87
C ALA A 31 -4.08 3.96 -7.29
N ASN A 32 -3.72 4.89 -8.17
CA ASN A 32 -3.31 4.56 -9.54
C ASN A 32 -1.90 3.95 -9.56
N GLY A 33 -0.95 4.57 -8.84
CA GLY A 33 0.39 3.98 -8.65
C GLY A 33 0.33 2.57 -8.04
N TRP A 34 -0.57 2.35 -7.07
CA TRP A 34 -0.80 1.00 -6.54
C TRP A 34 -1.39 0.03 -7.56
N LYS A 35 -2.36 0.46 -8.39
CA LYS A 35 -2.92 -0.35 -9.48
C LYS A 35 -1.83 -0.75 -10.50
N GLU A 36 -0.88 0.14 -10.78
CA GLU A 36 0.28 -0.12 -11.64
C GLU A 36 1.34 -1.03 -10.99
N ALA A 37 1.43 -1.02 -9.66
CA ALA A 37 2.36 -1.86 -8.91
C ALA A 37 1.89 -3.32 -8.77
N VAL A 38 0.57 -3.57 -8.68
CA VAL A 38 0.01 -4.93 -8.52
C VAL A 38 0.53 -5.94 -9.56
N PRO A 39 0.57 -5.64 -10.87
CA PRO A 39 1.16 -6.53 -11.87
C PRO A 39 2.63 -6.87 -11.61
N GLN A 40 3.42 -5.91 -11.15
CA GLN A 40 4.84 -6.10 -10.84
C GLN A 40 5.03 -7.00 -9.61
N ILE A 41 4.17 -6.86 -8.60
CA ILE A 41 4.15 -7.76 -7.45
C ILE A 41 3.77 -9.18 -7.89
N ARG A 42 2.79 -9.33 -8.79
CA ARG A 42 2.42 -10.65 -9.36
C ARG A 42 3.58 -11.29 -10.11
N GLU A 43 4.30 -10.52 -10.91
CA GLU A 43 5.49 -10.99 -11.62
C GLU A 43 6.58 -11.44 -10.64
N HIS A 44 6.88 -10.64 -9.61
CA HIS A 44 7.82 -11.00 -8.57
C HIS A 44 7.40 -12.30 -7.85
N TYR A 45 6.12 -12.44 -7.54
CA TYR A 45 5.54 -13.63 -6.91
C TYR A 45 5.66 -14.89 -7.80
N ALA A 46 5.57 -14.74 -9.12
CA ALA A 46 5.71 -15.86 -10.05
C ALA A 46 7.09 -16.53 -9.97
N ALA A 47 8.15 -15.79 -9.62
CA ALA A 47 9.50 -16.35 -9.45
C ALA A 47 9.60 -17.42 -8.34
N PHE A 48 8.66 -17.46 -7.40
CA PHE A 48 8.62 -18.44 -6.32
C PHE A 48 7.82 -19.71 -6.67
N GLY A 49 7.00 -19.66 -7.73
CA GLY A 49 6.21 -20.79 -8.21
C GLY A 49 5.37 -21.46 -7.13
N GLU A 50 5.51 -22.77 -6.98
CA GLU A 50 4.79 -23.59 -6.01
C GLU A 50 5.17 -23.29 -4.55
N ARG A 51 6.35 -22.69 -4.31
CA ARG A 51 6.80 -22.36 -2.95
C ARG A 51 6.14 -21.10 -2.39
N LEU A 52 5.44 -20.32 -3.22
CA LEU A 52 4.75 -19.13 -2.76
C LEU A 52 3.54 -19.53 -1.90
N PRO A 53 3.47 -19.10 -0.63
CA PRO A 53 2.31 -19.37 0.22
C PRO A 53 1.02 -18.84 -0.42
N ASN A 54 -0.04 -19.65 -0.40
CA ASN A 54 -1.35 -19.26 -0.94
C ASN A 54 -1.92 -18.02 -0.25
N THR A 55 -1.57 -17.79 1.01
CA THR A 55 -1.97 -16.60 1.76
C THR A 55 -1.44 -15.31 1.13
N LEU A 56 -0.21 -15.30 0.59
CA LEU A 56 0.33 -14.12 -0.09
C LEU A 56 -0.39 -13.83 -1.41
N LYS A 57 -0.77 -14.89 -2.16
CA LYS A 57 -1.59 -14.74 -3.38
C LYS A 57 -2.95 -14.12 -3.03
N ALA A 58 -3.62 -14.68 -2.02
CA ALA A 58 -4.93 -14.19 -1.57
C ALA A 58 -4.87 -12.74 -1.06
N SER A 59 -3.81 -12.35 -0.34
CA SER A 59 -3.62 -10.96 0.11
C SER A 59 -3.46 -10.00 -1.06
N LEU A 60 -2.76 -10.40 -2.13
CA LEU A 60 -2.61 -9.58 -3.34
C LEU A 60 -3.93 -9.46 -4.11
N ASP A 61 -4.71 -10.54 -4.18
CA ASP A 61 -6.06 -10.52 -4.77
C ASP A 61 -6.99 -9.58 -3.98
N GLN A 62 -6.90 -9.60 -2.64
CA GLN A 62 -7.67 -8.69 -1.78
C GLN A 62 -7.27 -7.22 -1.99
N LEU A 63 -5.97 -6.94 -2.10
CA LEU A 63 -5.46 -5.60 -2.39
C LEU A 63 -5.99 -5.10 -3.74
N GLU A 64 -5.89 -5.91 -4.79
CA GLU A 64 -6.39 -5.57 -6.13
C GLU A 64 -7.90 -5.29 -6.11
N GLY A 65 -8.68 -6.14 -5.43
CA GLY A 65 -10.13 -5.92 -5.27
C GLY A 65 -10.45 -4.64 -4.49
N ALA A 66 -9.72 -4.34 -3.42
CA ALA A 66 -9.92 -3.11 -2.64
C ALA A 66 -9.57 -1.84 -3.44
N LEU A 67 -8.54 -1.91 -4.30
CA LEU A 67 -8.17 -0.83 -5.21
C LEU A 67 -9.19 -0.63 -6.32
N ALA A 68 -9.83 -1.69 -6.82
CA ALA A 68 -10.87 -1.59 -7.84
C ALA A 68 -12.16 -0.92 -7.32
N ALA A 69 -12.44 -1.06 -6.02
CA ALA A 69 -13.57 -0.41 -5.35
C ALA A 69 -13.30 1.05 -4.91
N SER A 70 -12.08 1.56 -5.14
CA SER A 70 -11.62 2.90 -4.78
C SER A 70 -11.34 3.75 -6.03
#